data_AF-A0A959RSH7-F1
#
_entry.id   AF-A0A959RSH7-F1
#
_cell.length_a   1.000
_cell.length_b   1.000
_cell.length_c   1.000
_cell.angle_alpha   90.00
_cell.angle_beta   90.00
_cell.angle_gamma   90.00
#
_symmetry.space_group_name_H-M   'P 1'
#
loop_
_entity.id
_entity.type
_entity.pdbx_description
1 polymer ?
#
loop_
_entity_poly.entity_id
_entity_poly.type
_entity_poly.pdbx_seq_one_letter_code
_entity_poly.pdbx_strand_id
1 'polypeptide(L)'
;NLLEWIEKERQKNEMRSYTSSSSYGDLSFLSDYIADIYYQAMMFGSFTYLNRIYTLIQILTYHLSKFTDYWPWVMMLLSTTIITLDRKKTTQITYHFGKLLEKMNPEDARKVYQFSNNAKPITNQFSANLIAMSEIGYYLNDDDFERYWEELKLKIDIWVQDENSMVSLQPYVFQCLKKVSSRLDGNYILEFGLNLLESPKRRYHSDALELLSGNYIDYELVSGDNTNRMINTLIQHIKESIDSNEIKSVQIIFSLLKNEDSEWHQKMETFIQNKWPEFYSNEYMLEKNKDGESGKLLIELKTKDIHNRNLTQGKDGVYSGYGTNPYYEAKGILTMLNEKLEESVIDELFIATTNTVMSSNQLAEDKLSAYHLIIFLLRYDRSLVERKKEVITQLIQFQNYESASVSMMSHVDSTMLILSHLLLLECLGKDKFSEITEILAVFTDPGNQVEACKILQTFLYNYQHYKIRTNLESLLLQCSLLWTNSDNFYVRWHNIHLQLKLMEKKKYRKLIGKNLQSIMESDNAIVKSQIVHKIELINNLDKKLGKAIYENAKTDNNFVIRKIVR
;
A
#
# COMPACT_ATOMS: atom_id res chain seq x y z
N ASN A 1 -11.10 -6.50 -39.93
CA ASN A 1 -11.56 -6.83 -38.55
C ASN A 1 -10.86 -5.90 -37.54
N LEU A 2 -11.53 -5.37 -36.50
CA LEU A 2 -10.92 -4.49 -35.48
C LEU A 2 -9.65 -5.11 -34.87
N LEU A 3 -9.67 -6.42 -34.61
CA LEU A 3 -8.51 -7.14 -34.05
C LEU A 3 -7.31 -7.20 -35.02
N GLU A 4 -7.58 -7.36 -36.32
CA GLU A 4 -6.51 -7.32 -37.34
C GLU A 4 -5.91 -5.92 -37.47
N TRP A 5 -6.73 -4.87 -37.35
CA TRP A 5 -6.23 -3.50 -37.35
C TRP A 5 -5.34 -3.23 -36.13
N ILE A 6 -5.79 -3.66 -34.94
CA ILE A 6 -5.02 -3.56 -33.70
C ILE A 6 -3.67 -4.26 -33.84
N GLU A 7 -3.64 -5.48 -34.35
CA GLU A 7 -2.41 -6.25 -34.48
C GLU A 7 -1.45 -5.63 -35.50
N LYS A 8 -1.96 -5.10 -36.62
CA LYS A 8 -1.15 -4.38 -37.60
C LYS A 8 -0.54 -3.11 -37.02
N GLU A 9 -1.29 -2.32 -36.27
CA GLU A 9 -0.75 -1.11 -35.63
C GLU A 9 0.21 -1.42 -34.49
N ARG A 10 -0.01 -2.51 -33.73
CA ARG A 10 0.95 -2.99 -32.72
C ARG A 10 2.31 -3.32 -33.37
N GLN A 11 2.31 -4.14 -34.42
CA GLN A 11 3.53 -4.52 -35.14
C GLN A 11 4.24 -3.30 -35.75
N LYS A 12 3.47 -2.37 -36.34
CA LYS A 12 4.00 -1.12 -36.89
C LYS A 12 4.66 -0.25 -35.82
N ASN A 13 4.13 -0.24 -34.61
CA ASN A 13 4.71 0.48 -33.47
C ASN A 13 5.96 -0.20 -32.90
N GLU A 14 5.97 -1.52 -32.80
CA GLU A 14 7.14 -2.29 -32.34
C GLU A 14 8.33 -2.17 -33.31
N MET A 15 8.07 -1.98 -34.61
CA MET A 15 9.09 -1.84 -35.65
C MET A 15 9.53 -0.39 -35.91
N ARG A 16 9.05 0.60 -35.15
CA ARG A 16 9.30 2.03 -35.44
C ARG A 16 10.61 2.56 -34.86
N SER A 17 11.18 3.51 -35.60
CA SER A 17 12.30 4.34 -35.14
C SER A 17 11.84 5.33 -34.05
N TYR A 18 12.70 5.53 -33.05
CA TYR A 18 12.51 6.45 -31.92
C TYR A 18 12.22 7.91 -32.30
N THR A 19 12.53 8.33 -33.54
CA THR A 19 12.36 9.72 -34.00
C THR A 19 11.10 9.97 -34.84
N SER A 20 10.27 8.95 -35.05
CA SER A 20 9.04 9.09 -35.86
C SER A 20 7.81 9.42 -35.00
N SER A 21 7.07 10.46 -35.37
CA SER A 21 5.72 10.71 -34.84
C SER A 21 4.68 10.12 -35.78
N SER A 22 3.63 9.51 -35.24
CA SER A 22 2.51 9.03 -36.04
C SER A 22 1.19 9.52 -35.49
N SER A 23 0.30 9.93 -36.39
CA SER A 23 -1.12 9.95 -36.11
C SER A 23 -1.76 8.65 -36.59
N TYR A 24 -2.85 8.23 -35.96
CA TYR A 24 -3.63 7.05 -36.38
C TYR A 24 -4.33 7.22 -37.74
N GLY A 25 -4.24 8.41 -38.35
CA GLY A 25 -5.04 8.75 -39.52
C GLY A 25 -6.53 8.83 -39.19
N ASP A 26 -7.37 8.63 -40.20
CA ASP A 26 -8.82 8.60 -40.03
C ASP A 26 -9.27 7.27 -39.39
N LEU A 27 -9.93 7.38 -38.24
CA LEU A 27 -10.48 6.25 -37.48
C LEU A 27 -11.99 6.06 -37.72
N SER A 28 -12.60 6.85 -38.61
CA SER A 28 -14.03 6.81 -38.93
C SER A 28 -14.52 5.39 -39.24
N PHE A 29 -13.74 4.63 -40.01
CA PHE A 29 -14.09 3.26 -40.37
C PHE A 29 -14.27 2.32 -39.15
N LEU A 30 -13.56 2.55 -38.03
CA LEU A 30 -13.74 1.77 -36.80
C LEU A 30 -15.00 2.18 -36.06
N SER A 31 -15.29 3.48 -35.98
CA SER A 31 -16.53 3.96 -35.38
C SER A 31 -17.75 3.55 -36.18
N ASP A 32 -17.67 3.65 -37.52
CA ASP A 32 -18.74 3.25 -38.43
C ASP A 32 -19.02 1.76 -38.32
N TYR A 33 -17.96 0.93 -38.24
CA TYR A 33 -18.12 -0.50 -38.02
C TYR A 33 -18.81 -0.84 -36.68
N ILE A 34 -18.47 -0.13 -35.59
CA ILE A 34 -19.15 -0.31 -34.31
C ILE A 34 -20.61 0.15 -34.40
N ALA A 35 -20.88 1.25 -35.09
CA ALA A 35 -22.22 1.79 -35.32
C ALA A 35 -23.08 0.83 -36.15
N ASP A 36 -22.52 0.20 -37.19
CA ASP A 36 -23.20 -0.80 -38.00
C ASP A 36 -23.60 -2.03 -37.16
N ILE A 37 -22.69 -2.53 -36.31
CA ILE A 37 -23.00 -3.62 -35.38
C ILE A 37 -24.13 -3.20 -34.43
N TYR A 38 -24.08 -1.98 -33.89
CA TYR A 38 -25.13 -1.45 -33.04
C TYR A 38 -26.49 -1.42 -33.74
N TYR A 39 -26.53 -0.84 -34.95
CA TYR A 39 -27.74 -0.72 -35.73
C TYR A 39 -28.33 -2.10 -36.04
N GLN A 40 -27.51 -3.05 -36.51
CA GLN A 40 -27.94 -4.42 -36.75
C GLN A 40 -28.45 -5.10 -35.48
N ALA A 41 -27.73 -4.95 -34.35
CA ALA A 41 -28.13 -5.54 -33.08
C ALA A 41 -29.47 -5.00 -32.58
N MET A 42 -29.73 -3.70 -32.75
CA MET A 42 -31.03 -3.10 -32.46
C MET A 42 -32.13 -3.63 -33.38
N MET A 43 -31.89 -3.65 -34.70
CA MET A 43 -32.86 -4.11 -35.69
C MET A 43 -33.29 -5.56 -35.47
N PHE A 44 -32.35 -6.42 -35.09
CA PHE A 44 -32.60 -7.84 -34.82
C PHE A 44 -32.87 -8.15 -33.34
N GLY A 45 -32.92 -7.14 -32.47
CA GLY A 45 -33.19 -7.31 -31.03
C GLY A 45 -32.16 -8.16 -30.28
N SER A 46 -30.91 -8.21 -30.75
CA SER A 46 -29.89 -9.08 -30.15
C SER A 46 -29.21 -8.45 -28.94
N PHE A 47 -29.67 -8.83 -27.75
CA PHE A 47 -29.07 -8.39 -26.49
C PHE A 47 -27.58 -8.73 -26.38
N THR A 48 -27.16 -9.90 -26.87
CA THR A 48 -25.75 -10.31 -26.86
C THR A 48 -24.87 -9.37 -27.67
N TYR A 49 -25.31 -8.97 -28.87
CA TYR A 49 -24.54 -8.02 -29.69
C TYR A 49 -24.59 -6.60 -29.11
N LEU A 50 -25.70 -6.19 -28.51
CA LEU A 50 -25.79 -4.91 -27.80
C LEU A 50 -24.78 -4.83 -26.64
N ASN A 51 -24.64 -5.89 -25.84
CA ASN A 51 -23.63 -5.93 -24.77
C ASN A 51 -22.21 -5.97 -25.32
N ARG A 52 -21.97 -6.66 -26.45
CA ARG A 52 -20.65 -6.77 -27.07
C ARG A 52 -20.10 -5.43 -27.54
N ILE A 53 -20.95 -4.45 -27.83
CA ILE A 53 -20.53 -3.11 -28.25
C ILE A 53 -19.71 -2.42 -27.16
N TYR A 54 -20.10 -2.55 -25.89
CA TYR A 54 -19.31 -2.01 -24.79
C TYR A 54 -17.91 -2.61 -24.77
N THR A 55 -17.77 -3.91 -25.01
CA THR A 55 -16.45 -4.57 -25.10
C THR A 55 -15.65 -4.07 -26.31
N LEU A 56 -16.27 -3.83 -27.46
CA LEU A 56 -15.57 -3.30 -28.64
C LEU A 56 -15.07 -1.86 -28.39
N ILE A 57 -15.91 -1.01 -27.80
CA ILE A 57 -15.52 0.36 -27.41
C ILE A 57 -14.42 0.32 -26.35
N GLN A 58 -14.51 -0.56 -25.36
CA GLN A 58 -13.49 -0.75 -24.34
C GLN A 58 -12.14 -1.14 -24.94
N ILE A 59 -12.11 -2.12 -25.86
CA ILE A 59 -10.88 -2.55 -26.54
C ILE A 59 -10.29 -1.37 -27.34
N LEU A 60 -11.11 -0.68 -28.14
CA LEU A 60 -10.67 0.45 -28.94
C LEU A 60 -10.07 1.55 -28.05
N THR A 61 -10.79 1.96 -27.02
CA THR A 61 -10.36 3.03 -26.10
C THR A 61 -9.15 2.64 -25.27
N TYR A 62 -8.98 1.37 -24.91
CA TYR A 62 -7.75 0.86 -24.28
C TYR A 62 -6.54 1.04 -25.19
N HIS A 63 -6.67 0.64 -26.46
CA HIS A 63 -5.61 0.83 -27.43
C HIS A 63 -5.30 2.31 -27.62
N LEU A 64 -6.29 3.17 -27.83
CA LEU A 64 -6.08 4.60 -28.03
C LEU A 64 -5.45 5.30 -26.81
N SER A 65 -5.83 4.89 -25.59
CA SER A 65 -5.30 5.46 -24.34
C SER A 65 -3.86 5.06 -24.07
N LYS A 66 -3.34 3.97 -24.66
CA LYS A 66 -1.93 3.58 -24.52
C LYS A 66 -0.96 4.53 -25.21
N PHE A 67 -1.43 5.27 -26.21
CA PHE A 67 -0.55 6.08 -27.07
C PHE A 67 -0.84 7.57 -26.96
N THR A 68 -1.85 7.96 -26.19
CA THR A 68 -2.20 9.36 -25.97
C THR A 68 -2.72 9.58 -24.56
N ASP A 69 -2.45 10.77 -24.02
CA ASP A 69 -3.01 11.22 -22.73
C ASP A 69 -4.40 11.87 -22.90
N TYR A 70 -5.12 11.54 -23.98
CA TYR A 70 -6.41 12.17 -24.28
C TYR A 70 -7.49 11.71 -23.29
N TRP A 71 -7.81 12.61 -22.36
CA TRP A 71 -8.64 12.33 -21.20
C TRP A 71 -10.00 11.67 -21.50
N PRO A 72 -10.77 12.10 -22.52
CA PRO A 72 -12.06 11.48 -22.83
C PRO A 72 -11.98 9.99 -23.19
N TRP A 73 -10.87 9.51 -23.76
CA TRP A 73 -10.70 8.09 -24.07
C TRP A 73 -10.50 7.26 -22.81
N VAL A 74 -9.76 7.77 -21.82
CA VAL A 74 -9.59 7.14 -20.50
C VAL A 74 -10.92 7.07 -19.77
N MET A 75 -11.73 8.13 -19.82
CA MET A 75 -13.07 8.15 -19.23
C MET A 75 -14.02 7.15 -19.87
N MET A 76 -14.00 7.03 -21.20
CA MET A 76 -14.79 6.03 -21.90
C MET A 76 -14.31 4.61 -21.58
N LEU A 77 -12.99 4.38 -21.51
CA LEU A 77 -12.41 3.11 -21.12
C LEU A 77 -12.86 2.69 -19.72
N LEU A 78 -12.75 3.60 -18.74
CA LEU A 78 -13.20 3.33 -17.37
C LEU A 78 -14.70 2.99 -17.33
N SER A 79 -15.52 3.85 -17.94
CA SER A 79 -16.98 3.72 -17.93
C SER A 79 -17.46 2.43 -18.60
N THR A 80 -16.88 2.06 -19.75
CA THR A 80 -17.21 0.81 -20.44
C THR A 80 -16.73 -0.41 -19.67
N THR A 81 -15.58 -0.34 -19.00
CA THR A 81 -15.08 -1.44 -18.17
C THR A 81 -15.99 -1.71 -16.97
N ILE A 82 -16.49 -0.65 -16.32
CA ILE A 82 -17.47 -0.77 -15.23
C ILE A 82 -18.73 -1.52 -15.72
N ILE A 83 -19.26 -1.19 -16.90
CA ILE A 83 -20.46 -1.85 -17.46
C ILE A 83 -20.19 -3.34 -17.76
N THR A 84 -18.96 -3.71 -18.15
CA THR A 84 -18.61 -5.12 -18.38
C THR A 84 -18.54 -5.97 -17.11
N LEU A 85 -18.74 -5.37 -15.93
CA LEU A 85 -18.71 -6.00 -14.60
C LEU A 85 -17.38 -6.70 -14.26
N ASP A 86 -16.31 -6.39 -14.99
CA ASP A 86 -14.99 -6.96 -14.72
C ASP A 86 -14.26 -6.10 -13.69
N ARG A 87 -14.52 -6.38 -12.41
CA ARG A 87 -13.87 -5.71 -11.29
C ARG A 87 -12.35 -5.72 -11.41
N LYS A 88 -11.76 -6.88 -11.72
CA LYS A 88 -10.29 -7.04 -11.78
C LYS A 88 -9.72 -6.15 -12.88
N LYS A 89 -10.32 -6.15 -14.08
CA LYS A 89 -9.91 -5.25 -15.16
C LYS A 89 -10.13 -3.78 -14.80
N THR A 90 -11.22 -3.45 -14.11
CA THR A 90 -11.49 -2.07 -13.69
C THR A 90 -10.38 -1.58 -12.77
N THR A 91 -10.02 -2.35 -11.73
CA THR A 91 -8.91 -2.03 -10.84
C THR A 91 -7.56 -1.99 -11.59
N GLN A 92 -7.35 -2.86 -12.58
CA GLN A 92 -6.13 -2.81 -13.40
C GLN A 92 -6.06 -1.57 -14.28
N ILE A 93 -7.18 -1.12 -14.86
CA ILE A 93 -7.26 0.11 -15.65
C ILE A 93 -7.01 1.31 -14.74
N THR A 94 -7.62 1.32 -13.54
CA THR A 94 -7.38 2.41 -12.60
C THR A 94 -5.94 2.46 -12.10
N TYR A 95 -5.28 1.31 -12.02
CA TYR A 95 -3.84 1.22 -11.75
C TYR A 95 -2.98 1.70 -12.94
N HIS A 96 -3.18 1.13 -14.13
CA HIS A 96 -2.36 1.41 -15.32
C HIS A 96 -2.50 2.85 -15.82
N PHE A 97 -3.70 3.42 -15.71
CA PHE A 97 -3.99 4.80 -16.11
C PHE A 97 -4.15 5.73 -14.90
N GLY A 98 -3.66 5.33 -13.72
CA GLY A 98 -3.79 6.09 -12.48
C GLY A 98 -3.38 7.56 -12.63
N LYS A 99 -2.21 7.81 -13.25
CA LYS A 99 -1.70 9.15 -13.57
C LYS A 99 -2.66 10.02 -14.37
N LEU A 100 -3.43 9.41 -15.27
CA LEU A 100 -4.43 10.13 -16.07
C LEU A 100 -5.70 10.33 -15.26
N LEU A 101 -6.12 9.32 -14.48
CA LEU A 101 -7.31 9.38 -13.62
C LEU A 101 -7.22 10.43 -12.52
N GLU A 102 -6.02 10.89 -12.18
CA GLU A 102 -5.79 12.02 -11.26
C GLU A 102 -6.40 13.34 -11.74
N LYS A 103 -6.62 13.49 -13.05
CA LYS A 103 -7.31 14.65 -13.63
C LYS A 103 -8.82 14.64 -13.37
N MET A 104 -9.35 13.56 -12.77
CA MET A 104 -10.76 13.43 -12.48
C MET A 104 -11.21 14.54 -11.52
N ASN A 105 -12.14 15.34 -12.01
CA ASN A 105 -12.88 16.30 -11.22
C ASN A 105 -14.26 15.73 -10.84
N PRO A 106 -15.03 16.40 -9.97
CA PRO A 106 -16.35 15.92 -9.56
C PRO A 106 -17.34 15.71 -10.70
N GLU A 107 -17.26 16.50 -11.77
CA GLU A 107 -18.15 16.36 -12.93
C GLU A 107 -17.84 15.08 -13.71
N ASP A 108 -16.56 14.75 -13.89
CA ASP A 108 -16.13 13.53 -14.56
C ASP A 108 -16.54 12.30 -13.76
N ALA A 109 -16.33 12.32 -12.43
CA ALA A 109 -16.79 11.27 -11.53
C ALA A 109 -18.31 11.08 -11.64
N ARG A 110 -19.09 12.17 -11.61
CA ARG A 110 -20.55 12.12 -11.78
C ARG A 110 -20.96 11.45 -13.09
N LYS A 111 -20.31 11.78 -14.21
CA LYS A 111 -20.60 11.16 -15.52
C LYS A 111 -20.32 9.67 -15.53
N VAL A 112 -19.21 9.22 -14.91
CA VAL A 112 -18.88 7.79 -14.81
C VAL A 112 -19.96 7.04 -14.02
N TYR A 113 -20.43 7.59 -12.89
CA TYR A 113 -21.53 6.97 -12.13
C TYR A 113 -22.83 6.95 -12.92
N GLN A 114 -23.19 8.07 -13.56
CA GLN A 114 -24.39 8.12 -14.39
C GLN A 114 -24.34 7.10 -15.53
N PHE A 115 -23.17 6.87 -16.10
CA PHE A 115 -22.97 5.87 -17.15
C PHE A 115 -23.19 4.44 -16.65
N SER A 116 -22.85 4.12 -15.39
CA SER A 116 -23.07 2.77 -14.85
C SER A 116 -24.54 2.38 -14.78
N ASN A 117 -25.46 3.36 -14.74
CA ASN A 117 -26.90 3.11 -14.81
C ASN A 117 -27.37 2.50 -16.14
N ASN A 118 -26.54 2.54 -17.18
CA ASN A 118 -26.82 1.93 -18.47
C ASN A 118 -26.60 0.41 -18.49
N ALA A 119 -26.00 -0.17 -17.43
CA ALA A 119 -25.80 -1.62 -17.36
C ALA A 119 -27.14 -2.37 -17.33
N LYS A 120 -27.24 -3.43 -18.14
CA LYS A 120 -28.44 -4.27 -18.28
C LYS A 120 -28.10 -5.75 -18.09
N PRO A 121 -29.05 -6.57 -17.61
CA PRO A 121 -30.35 -6.20 -17.03
C PRO A 121 -30.24 -5.43 -15.69
N ILE A 122 -31.35 -4.99 -15.09
CA ILE A 122 -31.37 -4.18 -13.85
C ILE A 122 -30.54 -4.80 -12.71
N THR A 123 -30.49 -6.13 -12.62
CA THR A 123 -29.64 -6.83 -11.64
C THR A 123 -28.14 -6.51 -11.80
N ASN A 124 -27.68 -6.28 -13.03
CA ASN A 124 -26.31 -5.86 -13.33
C ASN A 124 -26.08 -4.38 -13.05
N GLN A 125 -27.13 -3.56 -13.06
CA GLN A 125 -27.04 -2.14 -12.74
C GLN A 125 -26.55 -1.92 -11.31
N PHE A 126 -27.06 -2.71 -10.36
CA PHE A 126 -26.60 -2.60 -8.97
C PHE A 126 -25.10 -2.93 -8.84
N SER A 127 -24.64 -4.03 -9.46
CA SER A 127 -23.22 -4.38 -9.50
C SER A 127 -22.36 -3.30 -10.16
N ALA A 128 -22.81 -2.75 -11.30
CA ALA A 128 -22.10 -1.68 -12.00
C ALA A 128 -22.02 -0.40 -11.15
N ASN A 129 -23.09 -0.04 -10.43
CA ASN A 129 -23.09 1.12 -9.54
C ASN A 129 -22.17 0.92 -8.31
N LEU A 130 -22.09 -0.30 -7.77
CA LEU A 130 -21.14 -0.65 -6.71
C LEU A 130 -19.68 -0.53 -7.21
N ILE A 131 -19.38 -1.02 -8.42
CA ILE A 131 -18.04 -0.88 -9.02
C ILE A 131 -17.74 0.61 -9.27
N ALA A 132 -18.68 1.36 -9.85
CA ALA A 132 -18.50 2.79 -10.10
C ALA A 132 -18.18 3.51 -8.79
N MET A 133 -19.04 3.36 -7.77
CA MET A 133 -18.82 3.97 -6.45
C MET A 133 -17.45 3.60 -5.86
N SER A 134 -17.01 2.34 -6.01
CA SER A 134 -15.71 1.87 -5.53
C SER A 134 -14.52 2.61 -6.17
N GLU A 135 -14.62 3.00 -7.44
CA GLU A 135 -13.48 3.57 -8.17
C GLU A 135 -13.50 5.11 -8.18
N ILE A 136 -14.69 5.73 -8.18
CA ILE A 136 -14.84 7.19 -8.30
C ILE A 136 -15.39 7.87 -7.04
N GLY A 137 -15.79 7.11 -6.01
CA GLY A 137 -16.48 7.65 -4.83
C GLY A 137 -15.72 8.76 -4.11
N TYR A 138 -14.38 8.71 -4.11
CA TYR A 138 -13.55 9.77 -3.54
C TYR A 138 -13.43 11.04 -4.39
N TYR A 139 -13.79 11.00 -5.68
CA TYR A 139 -13.75 12.16 -6.57
C TYR A 139 -15.10 12.85 -6.72
N LEU A 140 -16.20 12.21 -6.27
CA LEU A 140 -17.50 12.86 -6.17
C LEU A 140 -17.44 14.05 -5.20
N ASN A 141 -18.23 15.09 -5.49
CA ASN A 141 -18.52 16.12 -4.49
C ASN A 141 -19.35 15.51 -3.35
N ASP A 142 -19.52 16.27 -2.26
CA ASP A 142 -20.13 15.74 -1.05
C ASP A 142 -21.63 15.42 -1.30
N ASP A 143 -22.37 16.28 -2.03
CA ASP A 143 -23.79 16.11 -2.36
C ASP A 143 -24.07 14.89 -3.28
N ASP A 144 -23.32 14.76 -4.38
CA ASP A 144 -23.50 13.67 -5.35
C ASP A 144 -23.17 12.32 -4.70
N PHE A 145 -22.13 12.29 -3.85
CA PHE A 145 -21.78 11.09 -3.10
C PHE A 145 -22.89 10.69 -2.14
N GLU A 146 -23.39 11.61 -1.32
CA GLU A 146 -24.44 11.31 -0.33
C GLU A 146 -25.68 10.76 -1.02
N ARG A 147 -26.14 11.41 -2.10
CA ARG A 147 -27.28 10.94 -2.89
C ARG A 147 -27.07 9.53 -3.42
N TYR A 148 -25.94 9.27 -4.09
CA TYR A 148 -25.66 7.97 -4.69
C TYR A 148 -25.40 6.89 -3.63
N TRP A 149 -24.84 7.26 -2.49
CA TRP A 149 -24.59 6.36 -1.38
C TRP A 149 -25.89 5.91 -0.72
N GLU A 150 -26.82 6.83 -0.42
CA GLU A 150 -28.10 6.48 0.20
C GLU A 150 -28.90 5.49 -0.69
N GLU A 151 -28.89 5.68 -2.01
CA GLU A 151 -29.49 4.73 -2.95
C GLU A 151 -28.84 3.33 -2.91
N LEU A 152 -27.52 3.27 -2.77
CA LEU A 152 -26.78 2.02 -2.68
C LEU A 152 -26.98 1.34 -1.32
N LYS A 153 -26.92 2.11 -0.24
CA LYS A 153 -27.09 1.68 1.15
C LYS A 153 -28.40 0.95 1.33
N LEU A 154 -29.52 1.50 0.84
CA LEU A 154 -30.83 0.84 0.90
C LEU A 154 -30.81 -0.56 0.25
N LYS A 155 -30.15 -0.71 -0.90
CA LYS A 155 -30.04 -2.00 -1.60
C LYS A 155 -29.10 -2.97 -0.89
N ILE A 156 -28.02 -2.47 -0.29
CA ILE A 156 -27.10 -3.24 0.53
C ILE A 156 -27.82 -3.78 1.77
N ASP A 157 -28.58 -2.94 2.46
CA ASP A 157 -29.29 -3.30 3.69
C ASP A 157 -30.35 -4.40 3.41
N ILE A 158 -31.08 -4.28 2.30
CA ILE A 158 -31.99 -5.34 1.82
C ILE A 158 -31.23 -6.65 1.57
N TRP A 159 -30.05 -6.57 0.92
CA TRP A 159 -29.23 -7.76 0.64
C TRP A 159 -28.71 -8.44 1.91
N VAL A 160 -28.37 -7.67 2.96
CA VAL A 160 -27.93 -8.24 4.25
C VAL A 160 -29.07 -8.98 4.94
N GLN A 161 -30.30 -8.44 4.89
CA GLN A 161 -31.46 -9.02 5.55
C GLN A 161 -32.07 -10.22 4.80
N ASP A 162 -31.96 -10.27 3.48
CA ASP A 162 -32.55 -11.34 2.66
C ASP A 162 -31.87 -12.70 2.89
N GLU A 163 -32.58 -13.70 3.42
CA GLU A 163 -32.04 -15.06 3.65
C GLU A 163 -31.47 -15.70 2.36
N ASN A 164 -32.04 -15.37 1.20
CA ASN A 164 -31.62 -15.90 -0.11
C ASN A 164 -30.72 -14.92 -0.89
N SER A 165 -30.02 -14.03 -0.17
CA SER A 165 -29.15 -13.01 -0.74
C SER A 165 -28.21 -13.56 -1.80
N MET A 166 -28.16 -12.88 -2.96
CA MET A 166 -27.37 -13.33 -4.11
C MET A 166 -25.87 -13.34 -3.78
N VAL A 167 -25.24 -14.52 -3.82
CA VAL A 167 -23.82 -14.70 -3.46
C VAL A 167 -22.90 -13.93 -4.39
N SER A 168 -23.22 -13.83 -5.68
CA SER A 168 -22.39 -13.08 -6.64
C SER A 168 -22.28 -11.58 -6.35
N LEU A 169 -23.15 -11.01 -5.51
CA LEU A 169 -23.09 -9.60 -5.11
C LEU A 169 -22.08 -9.33 -3.98
N GLN A 170 -21.79 -10.33 -3.15
CA GLN A 170 -20.83 -10.26 -2.03
C GLN A 170 -19.53 -9.51 -2.40
N PRO A 171 -18.76 -9.92 -3.43
CA PRO A 171 -17.48 -9.26 -3.73
C PRO A 171 -17.60 -7.79 -4.14
N TYR A 172 -18.76 -7.35 -4.65
CA TYR A 172 -18.99 -5.96 -5.05
C TYR A 172 -19.40 -5.09 -3.85
N VAL A 173 -20.25 -5.62 -2.96
CA VAL A 173 -20.68 -4.92 -1.74
C VAL A 173 -19.48 -4.68 -0.83
N PHE A 174 -18.72 -5.74 -0.51
CA PHE A 174 -17.55 -5.62 0.36
C PHE A 174 -16.47 -4.71 -0.23
N GLN A 175 -16.21 -4.79 -1.53
CA GLN A 175 -15.25 -3.89 -2.17
C GLN A 175 -15.71 -2.44 -2.10
N CYS A 176 -16.98 -2.16 -2.36
CA CYS A 176 -17.53 -0.80 -2.29
C CYS A 176 -17.33 -0.22 -0.90
N LEU A 177 -17.74 -0.94 0.15
CA LEU A 177 -17.55 -0.52 1.54
C LEU A 177 -16.08 -0.23 1.86
N LYS A 178 -15.17 -1.13 1.48
CA LYS A 178 -13.72 -0.97 1.68
C LYS A 178 -13.16 0.25 0.94
N LYS A 179 -13.61 0.47 -0.30
CA LYS A 179 -13.06 1.52 -1.18
C LYS A 179 -13.56 2.91 -0.88
N VAL A 180 -14.75 3.07 -0.29
CA VAL A 180 -15.29 4.38 0.11
C VAL A 180 -15.36 4.58 1.62
N SER A 181 -14.78 3.68 2.42
CA SER A 181 -14.88 3.66 3.89
C SER A 181 -14.57 5.00 4.54
N SER A 182 -13.62 5.77 4.00
CA SER A 182 -13.25 7.07 4.56
C SER A 182 -14.39 8.09 4.54
N ARG A 183 -15.39 7.91 3.67
CA ARG A 183 -16.60 8.73 3.55
C ARG A 183 -17.82 8.15 4.29
N LEU A 184 -17.71 6.95 4.86
CA LEU A 184 -18.82 6.30 5.55
C LEU A 184 -18.73 6.54 7.06
N ASP A 185 -19.88 6.44 7.74
CA ASP A 185 -19.93 6.32 9.19
C ASP A 185 -19.33 4.97 9.61
N GLY A 186 -18.36 4.99 10.52
CA GLY A 186 -17.74 3.79 11.08
C GLY A 186 -18.76 2.88 11.78
N ASN A 187 -19.79 3.45 12.40
CA ASN A 187 -20.88 2.67 13.01
C ASN A 187 -21.65 1.86 11.96
N TYR A 188 -21.90 2.43 10.77
CA TYR A 188 -22.58 1.70 9.70
C TYR A 188 -21.78 0.48 9.22
N ILE A 189 -20.47 0.64 8.97
CA ILE A 189 -19.61 -0.47 8.53
C ILE A 189 -19.56 -1.56 9.60
N LEU A 190 -19.42 -1.15 10.87
CA LEU A 190 -19.42 -2.06 12.01
C LEU A 190 -20.73 -2.84 12.11
N GLU A 191 -21.86 -2.15 12.11
CA GLU A 191 -23.20 -2.77 12.17
C GLU A 191 -23.43 -3.74 11.01
N PHE A 192 -23.03 -3.35 9.79
CA PHE A 192 -23.06 -4.23 8.63
C PHE A 192 -22.28 -5.54 8.89
N GLY A 193 -21.06 -5.45 9.40
CA GLY A 193 -20.23 -6.62 9.73
C GLY A 193 -20.85 -7.48 10.83
N LEU A 194 -21.32 -6.86 11.92
CA LEU A 194 -21.94 -7.58 13.04
C LEU A 194 -23.24 -8.28 12.64
N ASN A 195 -24.09 -7.64 11.85
CA ASN A 195 -25.32 -8.24 11.33
C ASN A 195 -25.04 -9.53 10.56
N LEU A 196 -23.94 -9.58 9.78
CA LEU A 196 -23.54 -10.78 9.07
C LEU A 196 -23.02 -11.87 10.02
N LEU A 197 -22.20 -11.52 11.01
CA LEU A 197 -21.66 -12.45 12.01
C LEU A 197 -22.74 -13.07 12.90
N GLU A 198 -23.75 -12.28 13.26
CA GLU A 198 -24.91 -12.72 14.06
C GLU A 198 -25.90 -13.55 13.23
N SER A 199 -25.88 -13.40 11.91
CA SER A 199 -26.74 -14.18 11.02
C SER A 199 -26.27 -15.64 10.87
N PRO A 200 -27.16 -16.57 10.51
CA PRO A 200 -26.79 -17.95 10.18
C PRO A 200 -25.94 -18.08 8.89
N LYS A 201 -25.70 -16.98 8.16
CA LYS A 201 -25.03 -16.96 6.85
C LYS A 201 -23.50 -17.07 6.98
N ARG A 202 -23.02 -18.20 7.49
CA ARG A 202 -21.59 -18.47 7.75
C ARG A 202 -20.65 -18.19 6.57
N ARG A 203 -21.14 -18.35 5.33
CA ARG A 203 -20.39 -18.05 4.10
C ARG A 203 -19.86 -16.61 4.00
N TYR A 204 -20.45 -15.67 4.74
CA TYR A 204 -20.04 -14.26 4.75
C TYR A 204 -19.17 -13.87 5.95
N HIS A 205 -18.99 -14.77 6.92
CA HIS A 205 -18.29 -14.45 8.18
C HIS A 205 -16.83 -14.07 7.96
N SER A 206 -16.13 -14.78 7.07
CA SER A 206 -14.72 -14.46 6.74
C SER A 206 -14.57 -13.05 6.14
N ASP A 207 -15.40 -12.69 5.17
CA ASP A 207 -15.37 -11.34 4.57
C ASP A 207 -15.79 -10.25 5.57
N ALA A 208 -16.74 -10.55 6.47
CA ALA A 208 -17.12 -9.65 7.55
C ALA A 208 -15.97 -9.41 8.52
N LEU A 209 -15.28 -10.48 8.95
CA LEU A 209 -14.08 -10.35 9.79
C LEU A 209 -12.94 -9.61 9.07
N GLU A 210 -12.74 -9.83 7.78
CA GLU A 210 -11.75 -9.08 6.98
C GLU A 210 -12.12 -7.59 6.87
N LEU A 211 -13.40 -7.26 6.76
CA LEU A 211 -13.88 -5.88 6.75
C LEU A 211 -13.68 -5.21 8.11
N LEU A 212 -13.97 -5.90 9.22
CA LEU A 212 -13.84 -5.36 10.58
C LEU A 212 -12.38 -5.27 11.04
N SER A 213 -11.55 -6.27 10.70
CA SER A 213 -10.12 -6.26 11.05
C SER A 213 -9.27 -5.35 10.17
N GLY A 214 -9.83 -4.83 9.08
CA GLY A 214 -9.17 -3.87 8.21
C GLY A 214 -9.22 -2.44 8.77
N ASN A 215 -8.34 -1.57 8.25
CA ASN A 215 -8.29 -0.14 8.59
C ASN A 215 -9.40 0.66 7.88
N TYR A 216 -10.64 0.19 7.95
CA TYR A 216 -11.81 0.83 7.33
C TYR A 216 -12.71 1.53 8.34
N ILE A 217 -12.57 1.20 9.63
CA ILE A 217 -13.32 1.78 10.74
C ILE A 217 -12.33 2.50 11.64
N ASP A 218 -12.64 3.75 11.99
CA ASP A 218 -11.96 4.44 13.07
C ASP A 218 -12.64 4.06 14.39
N TYR A 219 -12.10 3.05 15.08
CA TYR A 219 -12.67 2.52 16.30
C TYR A 219 -12.68 3.51 17.47
N GLU A 220 -11.91 4.61 17.38
CA GLU A 220 -11.96 5.69 18.39
C GLU A 220 -13.25 6.52 18.30
N LEU A 221 -13.95 6.49 17.16
CA LEU A 221 -15.16 7.27 16.89
C LEU A 221 -16.46 6.45 16.92
N VAL A 222 -16.35 5.13 17.18
CA VAL A 222 -17.51 4.23 17.28
C VAL A 222 -18.27 4.47 18.58
N SER A 223 -19.59 4.34 18.56
CA SER A 223 -20.42 4.49 19.76
C SER A 223 -20.19 3.37 20.78
N GLY A 224 -20.29 3.68 22.07
CA GLY A 224 -20.09 2.69 23.15
C GLY A 224 -21.02 1.47 23.04
N ASP A 225 -22.27 1.66 22.61
CA ASP A 225 -23.23 0.57 22.40
C ASP A 225 -22.77 -0.39 21.29
N ASN A 226 -22.24 0.14 20.19
CA ASN A 226 -21.69 -0.66 19.09
C ASN A 226 -20.40 -1.38 19.50
N THR A 227 -19.53 -0.74 20.29
CA THR A 227 -18.35 -1.38 20.88
C THR A 227 -18.76 -2.56 21.78
N ASN A 228 -19.74 -2.37 22.66
CA ASN A 228 -20.22 -3.41 23.56
C ASN A 228 -20.84 -4.60 22.79
N ARG A 229 -21.68 -4.30 21.78
CA ARG A 229 -22.25 -5.31 20.89
C ARG A 229 -21.15 -6.10 20.17
N MET A 230 -20.15 -5.41 19.62
CA MET A 230 -19.03 -6.04 18.93
C MET A 230 -18.27 -7.00 19.85
N ILE A 231 -17.86 -6.55 21.05
CA ILE A 231 -17.16 -7.40 22.02
C ILE A 231 -17.97 -8.67 22.30
N ASN A 232 -19.27 -8.53 22.55
CA ASN A 232 -20.13 -9.67 22.81
C ASN A 232 -20.21 -10.64 21.60
N THR A 233 -20.47 -10.10 20.41
CA THR A 233 -20.63 -10.87 19.18
C THR A 233 -19.34 -11.62 18.83
N LEU A 234 -18.18 -10.98 18.95
CA LEU A 234 -16.88 -11.61 18.66
C LEU A 234 -16.50 -12.69 19.68
N ILE A 235 -16.74 -12.45 20.98
CA ILE A 235 -16.52 -13.48 22.02
C ILE A 235 -17.39 -14.71 21.72
N GLN A 236 -18.68 -14.50 21.39
CA GLN A 236 -19.59 -15.60 21.07
C GLN A 236 -19.15 -16.34 19.80
N HIS A 237 -18.78 -15.60 18.76
CA HIS A 237 -18.33 -16.16 17.48
C HIS A 237 -17.07 -17.02 17.63
N ILE A 238 -16.06 -16.55 18.37
CA ILE A 238 -14.76 -17.22 18.48
C ILE A 238 -14.67 -18.21 19.65
N LYS A 239 -15.71 -18.33 20.47
CA LYS A 239 -15.70 -19.19 21.67
C LYS A 239 -15.35 -20.65 21.36
N GLU A 240 -15.81 -21.17 20.23
CA GLU A 240 -15.61 -22.56 19.80
C GLU A 240 -14.84 -22.68 18.47
N SER A 241 -14.49 -21.55 17.83
CA SER A 241 -13.72 -21.59 16.59
C SER A 241 -12.28 -22.08 16.82
N ILE A 242 -11.82 -22.91 15.89
CA ILE A 242 -10.44 -23.39 15.77
C ILE A 242 -9.77 -22.89 14.48
N ASP A 243 -10.48 -22.07 13.68
CA ASP A 243 -9.93 -21.51 12.45
C ASP A 243 -8.92 -20.40 12.79
N SER A 244 -7.67 -20.61 12.38
CA SER A 244 -6.58 -19.69 12.68
C SER A 244 -6.76 -18.31 12.04
N ASN A 245 -7.42 -18.21 10.89
CA ASN A 245 -7.67 -16.93 10.22
C ASN A 245 -8.77 -16.14 10.94
N GLU A 246 -9.83 -16.81 11.39
CA GLU A 246 -10.87 -16.18 12.20
C GLU A 246 -10.30 -15.69 13.54
N ILE A 247 -9.53 -16.55 14.23
CA ILE A 247 -8.85 -16.21 15.49
C ILE A 247 -7.99 -14.97 15.30
N LYS A 248 -7.15 -14.95 14.27
CA LYS A 248 -6.25 -13.82 13.99
C LYS A 248 -7.03 -12.53 13.68
N SER A 249 -8.11 -12.63 12.91
CA SER A 249 -8.94 -11.46 12.59
C SER A 249 -9.59 -10.88 13.84
N VAL A 250 -10.10 -11.73 14.74
CA VAL A 250 -10.67 -11.29 16.03
C VAL A 250 -9.61 -10.68 16.95
N GLN A 251 -8.43 -11.29 17.03
CA GLN A 251 -7.29 -10.74 17.76
C GLN A 251 -6.92 -9.34 17.28
N ILE A 252 -6.84 -9.13 15.96
CA ILE A 252 -6.60 -7.80 15.37
C ILE A 252 -7.70 -6.81 15.78
N ILE A 253 -8.97 -7.19 15.67
CA ILE A 253 -10.09 -6.29 16.04
C ILE A 253 -10.02 -5.89 17.52
N PHE A 254 -9.72 -6.83 18.42
CA PHE A 254 -9.56 -6.50 19.85
C PHE A 254 -8.36 -5.59 20.12
N SER A 255 -7.26 -5.75 19.38
CA SER A 255 -6.11 -4.83 19.49
C SER A 255 -6.44 -3.41 19.00
N LEU A 256 -7.32 -3.26 18.00
CA LEU A 256 -7.75 -1.97 17.47
C LEU A 256 -8.70 -1.19 18.40
N LEU A 257 -9.38 -1.88 19.32
CA LEU A 257 -10.28 -1.22 20.27
C LEU A 257 -9.54 -0.28 21.22
N LYS A 258 -10.17 0.82 21.60
CA LYS A 258 -9.59 1.74 22.58
C LYS A 258 -9.46 1.07 23.95
N ASN A 259 -8.46 1.47 24.74
CA ASN A 259 -8.42 1.11 26.14
C ASN A 259 -9.42 1.98 26.90
N GLU A 260 -10.48 1.39 27.44
CA GLU A 260 -11.50 2.07 28.22
C GLU A 260 -11.79 1.30 29.51
N ASP A 261 -11.99 2.03 30.60
CA ASP A 261 -12.42 1.44 31.87
C ASP A 261 -13.92 1.16 31.83
N SER A 262 -14.30 0.08 31.14
CA SER A 262 -15.68 -0.39 31.06
C SER A 262 -15.77 -1.88 31.36
N GLU A 263 -16.92 -2.31 31.89
CA GLU A 263 -17.19 -3.72 32.20
C GLU A 263 -17.00 -4.62 30.96
N TRP A 264 -17.36 -4.12 29.78
CA TRP A 264 -17.19 -4.85 28.52
C TRP A 264 -15.72 -4.99 28.11
N HIS A 265 -14.89 -3.97 28.32
CA HIS A 265 -13.46 -4.06 28.08
C HIS A 265 -12.79 -5.04 29.05
N GLN A 266 -13.13 -4.98 30.34
CA GLN A 266 -12.61 -5.94 31.32
C GLN A 266 -13.01 -7.40 30.97
N LYS A 267 -14.25 -7.59 30.50
CA LYS A 267 -14.72 -8.88 30.00
C LYS A 267 -13.94 -9.36 28.77
N MET A 268 -13.64 -8.45 27.83
CA MET A 268 -12.80 -8.73 26.66
C MET A 268 -11.38 -9.12 27.09
N GLU A 269 -10.72 -8.34 27.93
CA GLU A 269 -9.35 -8.62 28.38
C GLU A 269 -9.24 -9.94 29.13
N THR A 270 -10.19 -10.21 30.03
CA THR A 270 -10.28 -11.49 30.73
C THR A 270 -10.46 -12.65 29.75
N PHE A 271 -11.25 -12.46 28.70
CA PHE A 271 -11.42 -13.48 27.65
C PHE A 271 -10.11 -13.72 26.89
N ILE A 272 -9.44 -12.65 26.45
CA ILE A 272 -8.17 -12.74 25.70
C ILE A 272 -7.10 -13.41 26.55
N GLN A 273 -6.93 -13.00 27.81
CA GLN A 273 -5.93 -13.55 28.72
C GLN A 273 -6.13 -15.05 28.97
N ASN A 274 -7.38 -15.50 29.09
CA ASN A 274 -7.71 -16.90 29.31
C ASN A 274 -7.62 -17.76 28.04
N LYS A 275 -8.09 -17.24 26.91
CA LYS A 275 -8.15 -17.99 25.64
C LYS A 275 -6.81 -17.99 24.90
N TRP A 276 -6.10 -16.86 24.91
CA TRP A 276 -4.86 -16.63 24.16
C TRP A 276 -3.79 -15.93 25.03
N PRO A 277 -3.26 -16.60 26.07
CA PRO A 277 -2.32 -15.99 27.01
C PRO A 277 -1.04 -15.47 26.34
N GLU A 278 -0.51 -16.19 25.33
CA GLU A 278 0.68 -15.74 24.59
C GLU A 278 0.41 -14.49 23.76
N PHE A 279 -0.74 -14.42 23.07
CA PHE A 279 -1.12 -13.22 22.32
C PHE A 279 -1.33 -12.03 23.26
N TYR A 280 -1.95 -12.27 24.42
CA TYR A 280 -2.16 -11.26 25.45
C TYR A 280 -0.82 -10.66 25.89
N SER A 281 0.11 -11.49 26.36
CA SER A 281 1.40 -11.03 26.90
C SER A 281 2.32 -10.42 25.85
N ASN A 282 2.31 -10.96 24.62
CA ASN A 282 3.31 -10.62 23.63
C ASN A 282 2.85 -9.45 22.75
N GLU A 283 1.68 -9.56 22.14
CA GLU A 283 1.23 -8.63 21.10
C GLU A 283 0.26 -7.58 21.64
N TYR A 284 -0.79 -8.02 22.34
CA TYR A 284 -1.84 -7.12 22.84
C TYR A 284 -1.28 -6.09 23.83
N MET A 285 -0.53 -6.54 24.84
CA MET A 285 0.04 -5.63 25.84
C MET A 285 1.07 -4.67 25.26
N LEU A 286 1.88 -5.10 24.28
CA LEU A 286 2.81 -4.20 23.59
C LEU A 286 2.04 -3.07 22.89
N GLU A 287 0.96 -3.39 22.17
CA GLU A 287 0.15 -2.41 21.46
C GLU A 287 -0.50 -1.40 22.42
N LYS A 288 -0.98 -1.87 23.58
CA LYS A 288 -1.64 -1.03 24.60
C LYS A 288 -0.67 -0.17 25.40
N ASN A 289 0.45 -0.73 25.85
CA ASN A 289 1.33 -0.09 26.84
C ASN A 289 2.58 0.54 26.22
N LYS A 290 3.09 -0.03 25.12
CA LYS A 290 4.35 0.39 24.46
C LYS A 290 5.54 0.44 25.44
N ASP A 291 5.53 -0.44 26.42
CA ASP A 291 6.51 -0.50 27.51
C ASP A 291 7.73 -1.38 27.17
N GLY A 292 8.82 -1.16 27.89
CA GLY A 292 10.09 -1.85 27.65
C GLY A 292 10.09 -3.35 27.98
N GLU A 293 9.23 -3.82 28.88
CA GLU A 293 9.18 -5.25 29.29
C GLU A 293 8.53 -6.09 28.18
N SER A 294 7.36 -5.67 27.71
CA SER A 294 6.67 -6.28 26.56
C SER A 294 7.56 -6.20 25.31
N GLY A 295 8.22 -5.04 25.11
CA GLY A 295 9.17 -4.83 24.02
C GLY A 295 10.36 -5.78 24.05
N LYS A 296 10.96 -5.99 25.23
CA LYS A 296 12.09 -6.91 25.44
C LYS A 296 11.73 -8.33 25.03
N LEU A 297 10.61 -8.85 25.56
CA LEU A 297 10.18 -10.22 25.28
C LEU A 297 9.99 -10.46 23.78
N LEU A 298 9.37 -9.52 23.07
CA LEU A 298 9.20 -9.64 21.62
C LEU A 298 10.52 -9.56 20.86
N ILE A 299 11.44 -8.68 21.24
CA ILE A 299 12.76 -8.61 20.59
C ILE A 299 13.56 -9.90 20.80
N GLU A 300 13.48 -10.50 21.99
CA GLU A 300 14.09 -11.81 22.27
C GLU A 300 13.49 -12.91 21.38
N LEU A 301 12.16 -12.92 21.19
CA LEU A 301 11.50 -13.83 20.24
C LEU A 301 11.99 -13.62 18.80
N LYS A 302 12.06 -12.38 18.31
CA LYS A 302 12.58 -12.09 16.96
C LYS A 302 14.05 -12.46 16.81
N THR A 303 14.86 -12.26 17.84
CA THR A 303 16.27 -12.66 17.87
C THR A 303 16.40 -14.19 17.75
N LYS A 304 15.56 -14.94 18.48
CA LYS A 304 15.50 -16.40 18.40
C LYS A 304 15.07 -16.88 17.01
N ASP A 305 14.08 -16.23 16.39
CA ASP A 305 13.65 -16.53 15.03
C ASP A 305 14.78 -16.32 14.02
N ILE A 306 15.50 -15.21 14.10
CA ILE A 306 16.68 -14.92 13.25
C ILE A 306 17.74 -16.01 13.46
N HIS A 307 18.02 -16.38 14.71
CA HIS A 307 19.00 -17.42 15.01
C HIS A 307 18.60 -18.77 14.41
N ASN A 308 17.34 -19.18 14.56
CA ASN A 308 16.83 -20.42 13.98
C ASN A 308 16.95 -20.40 12.45
N ARG A 309 16.56 -19.29 11.78
CA ARG A 309 16.72 -19.15 10.33
C ARG A 309 18.17 -19.22 9.88
N ASN A 310 19.09 -18.65 10.65
CA ASN A 310 20.52 -18.75 10.38
C ASN A 310 21.04 -20.20 10.42
N LEU A 311 20.45 -21.06 11.26
CA LEU A 311 20.82 -22.47 11.37
C LEU A 311 20.15 -23.37 10.32
N THR A 312 18.93 -23.06 9.90
CA THR A 312 18.12 -23.95 9.06
C THR A 312 18.17 -23.61 7.57
N GLN A 313 18.33 -22.33 7.20
CA GLN A 313 18.23 -21.89 5.81
C GLN A 313 19.40 -22.41 4.96
N GLY A 314 19.09 -22.92 3.77
CA GLY A 314 20.07 -23.46 2.81
C GLY A 314 20.78 -24.73 3.29
N LYS A 315 20.37 -25.28 4.45
CA LYS A 315 20.87 -26.56 4.95
C LYS A 315 20.46 -27.67 3.98
N ASP A 316 21.43 -28.48 3.58
CA ASP A 316 21.25 -29.56 2.59
C ASP A 316 20.68 -29.06 1.24
N GLY A 317 20.92 -27.79 0.91
CA GLY A 317 20.42 -27.14 -0.32
C GLY A 317 18.94 -26.74 -0.28
N VAL A 318 18.26 -26.86 0.86
CA VAL A 318 16.84 -26.53 1.01
C VAL A 318 16.66 -25.10 1.49
N TYR A 319 15.88 -24.31 0.74
CA TYR A 319 15.53 -22.94 1.09
C TYR A 319 14.05 -22.84 1.44
N SER A 320 13.75 -22.18 2.54
CA SER A 320 12.38 -21.96 3.03
C SER A 320 11.99 -20.49 2.87
N GLY A 321 10.79 -20.25 2.33
CA GLY A 321 10.15 -18.94 2.38
C GLY A 321 9.38 -18.76 3.68
N TYR A 322 9.43 -17.57 4.27
CA TYR A 322 8.71 -17.24 5.51
C TYR A 322 7.70 -16.13 5.25
N GLY A 323 6.49 -16.26 5.83
CA GLY A 323 5.47 -15.21 5.79
C GLY A 323 5.74 -14.03 6.74
N THR A 324 6.80 -14.09 7.55
CA THR A 324 7.17 -13.08 8.55
C THR A 324 8.60 -12.59 8.33
N ASN A 325 8.86 -11.34 8.73
CA ASN A 325 10.16 -10.70 8.60
C ASN A 325 10.65 -10.20 9.97
N PRO A 326 11.39 -11.02 10.73
CA PRO A 326 11.78 -10.68 12.10
C PRO A 326 12.70 -9.46 12.15
N TYR A 327 13.40 -9.13 11.06
CA TYR A 327 14.26 -7.96 10.99
C TYR A 327 13.45 -6.65 10.96
N TYR A 328 12.42 -6.58 10.11
CA TYR A 328 11.54 -5.41 10.06
C TYR A 328 10.64 -5.32 11.27
N GLU A 329 10.16 -6.45 11.80
CA GLU A 329 9.38 -6.51 13.03
C GLU A 329 10.20 -5.97 14.22
N ALA A 330 11.46 -6.41 14.38
CA ALA A 330 12.34 -5.90 15.44
C ALA A 330 12.60 -4.39 15.30
N LYS A 331 12.86 -3.90 14.08
CA LYS A 331 12.98 -2.45 13.82
C LYS A 331 11.69 -1.69 14.20
N GLY A 332 10.53 -2.24 13.85
CA GLY A 332 9.22 -1.67 14.18
C GLY A 332 9.00 -1.55 15.67
N ILE A 333 9.23 -2.64 16.41
CA ILE A 333 9.13 -2.68 17.88
C ILE A 333 10.05 -1.62 18.49
N LEU A 334 11.34 -1.61 18.15
CA LEU A 334 12.31 -0.64 18.70
C LEU A 334 11.96 0.83 18.40
N THR A 335 11.25 1.10 17.30
CA THR A 335 10.81 2.46 16.94
C THR A 335 9.55 2.88 17.71
N MET A 336 8.73 1.92 18.15
CA MET A 336 7.47 2.17 18.85
C MET A 336 7.65 2.37 20.36
N LEU A 337 8.67 1.77 20.95
CA LEU A 337 8.90 1.81 22.39
C LEU A 337 9.17 3.23 22.90
N ASN A 338 8.60 3.54 24.07
CA ASN A 338 8.86 4.80 24.76
C ASN A 338 10.25 4.84 25.42
N GLU A 339 10.80 3.68 25.76
CA GLU A 339 12.05 3.52 26.49
C GLU A 339 13.03 2.66 25.70
N LYS A 340 14.33 3.00 25.80
CA LYS A 340 15.39 2.21 25.18
C LYS A 340 15.57 0.89 25.94
N LEU A 341 15.59 -0.21 25.22
CA LEU A 341 15.88 -1.53 25.79
C LEU A 341 17.31 -1.65 26.33
N GLU A 342 17.48 -2.65 27.20
CA GLU A 342 18.78 -3.02 27.76
C GLU A 342 19.82 -3.32 26.67
N GLU A 343 21.04 -2.89 26.95
CA GLU A 343 22.19 -2.99 26.07
C GLU A 343 22.48 -4.43 25.60
N SER A 344 22.27 -5.43 26.47
CA SER A 344 22.43 -6.85 26.17
C SER A 344 21.43 -7.37 25.13
N VAL A 345 20.18 -6.92 25.19
CA VAL A 345 19.12 -7.34 24.25
C VAL A 345 19.41 -6.82 22.85
N ILE A 346 19.83 -5.55 22.75
CA ILE A 346 20.24 -4.94 21.47
C ILE A 346 21.48 -5.63 20.89
N ASP A 347 22.42 -5.98 21.75
CA ASP A 347 23.66 -6.66 21.40
C ASP A 347 23.42 -8.05 20.79
N GLU A 348 22.55 -8.85 21.40
CA GLU A 348 22.19 -10.18 20.91
C GLU A 348 21.47 -10.10 19.57
N LEU A 349 20.51 -9.17 19.43
CA LEU A 349 19.84 -8.91 18.15
C LEU A 349 20.84 -8.52 17.05
N PHE A 350 21.80 -7.63 17.37
CA PHE A 350 22.82 -7.20 16.42
C PHE A 350 23.71 -8.36 15.95
N ILE A 351 24.13 -9.23 16.87
CA ILE A 351 24.95 -10.41 16.55
C ILE A 351 24.16 -11.38 15.68
N ALA A 352 22.94 -11.73 16.06
CA ALA A 352 22.09 -12.65 15.30
C ALA A 352 21.85 -12.13 13.87
N THR A 353 21.61 -10.83 13.73
CA THR A 353 21.40 -10.18 12.43
C THR A 353 22.68 -10.16 11.58
N THR A 354 23.83 -9.90 12.20
CA THR A 354 25.13 -9.91 11.51
C THR A 354 25.45 -11.28 10.94
N ASN A 355 25.14 -12.35 11.68
CA ASN A 355 25.32 -13.73 11.21
C ASN A 355 24.50 -14.03 9.96
N THR A 356 23.33 -13.42 9.79
CA THR A 356 22.53 -13.55 8.55
C THR A 356 23.29 -12.98 7.35
N VAL A 357 23.86 -11.78 7.48
CA VAL A 357 24.61 -11.13 6.40
C VAL A 357 25.83 -11.95 5.99
N MET A 358 26.56 -12.47 6.98
CA MET A 358 27.80 -13.24 6.76
C MET A 358 27.56 -14.67 6.27
N SER A 359 26.36 -15.23 6.44
CA SER A 359 26.05 -16.59 6.03
C SER A 359 25.97 -16.72 4.51
N SER A 360 26.63 -17.72 3.93
CA SER A 360 26.54 -18.04 2.50
C SER A 360 25.21 -18.67 2.10
N ASN A 361 24.47 -19.23 3.07
CA ASN A 361 23.30 -20.07 2.83
C ASN A 361 21.97 -19.32 2.95
N GLN A 362 22.03 -17.99 3.10
CA GLN A 362 20.85 -17.13 3.23
C GLN A 362 20.33 -16.66 1.87
N LEU A 363 19.04 -16.34 1.84
CA LEU A 363 18.41 -15.69 0.69
C LEU A 363 18.83 -14.21 0.60
N ALA A 364 18.84 -13.66 -0.60
CA ALA A 364 19.17 -12.25 -0.84
C ALA A 364 18.22 -11.30 -0.09
N GLU A 365 16.94 -11.63 -0.02
CA GLU A 365 15.88 -10.87 0.65
C GLU A 365 16.08 -10.82 2.17
N ASP A 366 16.50 -11.94 2.77
CA ASP A 366 16.82 -12.03 4.20
C ASP A 366 18.08 -11.22 4.52
N LYS A 367 19.11 -11.28 3.66
CA LYS A 367 20.31 -10.45 3.81
C LYS A 367 20.02 -8.96 3.66
N LEU A 368 19.20 -8.56 2.69
CA LEU A 368 18.77 -7.17 2.55
C LEU A 368 18.04 -6.69 3.81
N SER A 369 17.08 -7.47 4.30
CA SER A 369 16.35 -7.18 5.54
C SER A 369 17.29 -7.07 6.74
N ALA A 370 18.29 -7.94 6.84
CA ALA A 370 19.32 -7.89 7.86
C ALA A 370 20.18 -6.61 7.75
N TYR A 371 20.59 -6.19 6.54
CA TYR A 371 21.28 -4.92 6.34
C TYR A 371 20.46 -3.72 6.80
N HIS A 372 19.14 -3.70 6.52
CA HIS A 372 18.25 -2.66 7.04
C HIS A 372 18.31 -2.61 8.57
N LEU A 373 18.24 -3.75 9.25
CA LEU A 373 18.27 -3.78 10.71
C LEU A 373 19.65 -3.39 11.27
N ILE A 374 20.76 -3.88 10.70
CA ILE A 374 22.12 -3.50 11.15
C ILE A 374 22.35 -2.00 11.01
N ILE A 375 22.05 -1.43 9.84
CA ILE A 375 22.22 0.02 9.61
C ILE A 375 21.33 0.82 10.57
N PHE A 376 20.09 0.38 10.80
CA PHE A 376 19.22 0.99 11.80
C PHE A 376 19.83 0.93 13.20
N LEU A 377 20.28 -0.24 13.66
CA LEU A 377 20.85 -0.43 15.00
C LEU A 377 22.09 0.43 15.24
N LEU A 378 22.98 0.56 14.25
CA LEU A 378 24.15 1.45 14.31
C LEU A 378 23.77 2.93 14.43
N ARG A 379 22.60 3.31 13.91
CA ARG A 379 22.06 4.68 14.01
C ARG A 379 21.19 4.88 15.26
N TYR A 380 20.62 3.80 15.78
CA TYR A 380 19.78 3.75 16.98
C TYR A 380 20.63 3.82 18.25
N ASP A 381 21.71 3.04 18.31
CA ASP A 381 22.61 2.99 19.46
C ASP A 381 24.08 3.24 19.08
N ARG A 382 24.61 4.40 19.48
CA ARG A 382 25.99 4.79 19.17
C ARG A 382 27.03 3.96 19.92
N SER A 383 26.72 3.48 21.13
CA SER A 383 27.69 2.70 21.93
C SER A 383 27.94 1.33 21.31
N LEU A 384 27.03 0.85 20.46
CA LEU A 384 27.12 -0.46 19.79
C LEU A 384 28.44 -0.63 19.02
N VAL A 385 28.97 0.44 18.43
CA VAL A 385 30.22 0.40 17.67
C VAL A 385 31.41 -0.04 18.53
N GLU A 386 31.50 0.52 19.73
CA GLU A 386 32.57 0.17 20.68
C GLU A 386 32.26 -1.15 21.38
N ARG A 387 31.00 -1.38 21.78
CA ARG A 387 30.57 -2.59 22.50
C ARG A 387 30.72 -3.87 21.67
N LYS A 388 30.58 -3.80 20.33
CA LYS A 388 30.70 -4.93 19.40
C LYS A 388 31.82 -4.77 18.37
N LYS A 389 32.94 -4.19 18.79
CA LYS A 389 34.10 -3.91 17.93
C LYS A 389 34.61 -5.12 17.12
N GLU A 390 34.63 -6.32 17.72
CA GLU A 390 35.09 -7.54 17.04
C GLU A 390 34.17 -7.92 15.87
N VAL A 391 32.86 -7.96 16.12
CA VAL A 391 31.83 -8.26 15.10
C VAL A 391 31.84 -7.21 13.99
N ILE A 392 32.04 -5.94 14.34
CA ILE A 392 32.15 -4.84 13.36
C ILE A 392 33.41 -4.98 12.51
N THR A 393 34.53 -5.40 13.10
CA THR A 393 35.76 -5.65 12.35
C THR A 393 35.56 -6.76 11.33
N GLN A 394 34.84 -7.83 11.70
CA GLN A 394 34.46 -8.89 10.77
C GLN A 394 33.56 -8.37 9.65
N LEU A 395 32.55 -7.54 9.96
CA LEU A 395 31.69 -6.92 8.95
C LEU A 395 32.47 -6.06 7.95
N ILE A 396 33.44 -5.28 8.41
CA ILE A 396 34.29 -4.44 7.55
C ILE A 396 35.16 -5.29 6.62
N GLN A 397 35.63 -6.44 7.09
CA GLN A 397 36.51 -7.32 6.32
C GLN A 397 35.76 -8.27 5.38
N PHE A 398 34.45 -8.44 5.56
CA PHE A 398 33.62 -9.34 4.78
C PHE A 398 33.59 -8.94 3.30
N GLN A 399 34.03 -9.84 2.41
CA GLN A 399 34.11 -9.58 0.96
C GLN A 399 33.00 -10.28 0.14
N ASN A 400 32.41 -11.35 0.67
CA ASN A 400 31.43 -12.16 -0.08
C ASN A 400 29.99 -11.63 0.02
N TYR A 401 29.83 -10.31 0.15
CA TYR A 401 28.53 -9.69 0.41
C TYR A 401 27.56 -9.75 -0.78
N GLU A 402 28.07 -9.92 -1.99
CA GLU A 402 27.28 -10.13 -3.21
C GLU A 402 26.75 -11.57 -3.34
N SER A 403 27.30 -12.52 -2.58
CA SER A 403 26.90 -13.93 -2.65
C SER A 403 25.64 -14.20 -1.84
N ALA A 404 24.55 -14.53 -2.53
CA ALA A 404 23.31 -15.00 -1.93
C ALA A 404 22.51 -15.83 -2.93
N SER A 405 21.70 -16.74 -2.42
CA SER A 405 20.70 -17.42 -3.24
C SER A 405 19.55 -16.47 -3.51
N VAL A 406 19.19 -16.28 -4.77
CA VAL A 406 18.09 -15.40 -5.19
C VAL A 406 16.85 -16.26 -5.39
N SER A 407 15.73 -15.92 -4.75
CA SER A 407 14.47 -16.59 -5.05
C SER A 407 13.92 -16.14 -6.41
N MET A 408 13.20 -17.02 -7.11
CA MET A 408 12.56 -16.68 -8.40
C MET A 408 11.54 -15.53 -8.31
N MET A 409 11.09 -15.19 -7.10
CA MET A 409 10.02 -14.22 -6.87
C MET A 409 10.54 -12.83 -6.46
N SER A 410 11.85 -12.64 -6.39
CA SER A 410 12.46 -11.45 -5.82
C SER A 410 13.02 -10.48 -6.85
N HIS A 411 12.84 -9.20 -6.55
CA HIS A 411 13.51 -8.10 -7.24
C HIS A 411 14.88 -7.78 -6.63
N VAL A 412 15.27 -8.45 -5.53
CA VAL A 412 16.56 -8.24 -4.86
C VAL A 412 17.64 -9.05 -5.55
N ASP A 413 18.56 -8.35 -6.22
CA ASP A 413 19.74 -8.93 -6.86
C ASP A 413 21.02 -8.66 -6.04
N SER A 414 22.16 -9.14 -6.56
CA SER A 414 23.47 -8.89 -5.97
C SER A 414 23.80 -7.39 -5.89
N THR A 415 23.35 -6.59 -6.85
CA THR A 415 23.54 -5.14 -6.89
C THR A 415 22.93 -4.45 -5.66
N MET A 416 21.76 -4.90 -5.21
CA MET A 416 21.13 -4.38 -3.99
C MET A 416 21.91 -4.76 -2.71
N LEU A 417 22.49 -5.95 -2.66
CA LEU A 417 23.35 -6.37 -1.54
C LEU A 417 24.64 -5.57 -1.50
N ILE A 418 25.24 -5.30 -2.67
CA ILE A 418 26.42 -4.44 -2.81
C ILE A 418 26.11 -3.04 -2.27
N LEU A 419 25.03 -2.39 -2.73
CA LEU A 419 24.64 -1.07 -2.23
C LEU A 419 24.46 -1.07 -0.70
N SER A 420 23.76 -2.07 -0.17
CA SER A 420 23.48 -2.20 1.26
C SER A 420 24.76 -2.34 2.08
N HIS A 421 25.72 -3.13 1.60
CA HIS A 421 27.02 -3.29 2.23
C HIS A 421 27.84 -2.00 2.17
N LEU A 422 27.87 -1.30 1.04
CA LEU A 422 28.58 -0.03 0.91
C LEU A 422 28.00 1.05 1.84
N LEU A 423 26.68 1.13 1.98
CA LEU A 423 26.01 2.02 2.94
C LEU A 423 26.31 1.65 4.40
N LEU A 424 26.43 0.36 4.72
CA LEU A 424 26.90 -0.10 6.03
C LEU A 424 28.32 0.39 6.30
N LEU A 425 29.23 0.24 5.33
CA LEU A 425 30.61 0.72 5.44
C LEU A 425 30.68 2.25 5.63
N GLU A 426 29.80 3.02 4.97
CA GLU A 426 29.64 4.46 5.21
C GLU A 426 29.21 4.77 6.64
N CYS A 427 28.27 4.00 7.21
CA CYS A 427 27.88 4.15 8.62
C CYS A 427 29.07 3.96 9.58
N LEU A 428 30.02 3.11 9.20
CA LEU A 428 31.24 2.80 9.95
C LEU A 428 32.42 3.71 9.59
N GLY A 429 32.19 4.77 8.79
CA GLY A 429 33.19 5.79 8.46
C GLY A 429 34.19 5.37 7.37
N LYS A 430 33.88 4.36 6.56
CA LYS A 430 34.69 4.01 5.38
C LYS A 430 34.16 4.74 4.16
N ASP A 431 35.05 5.40 3.43
CA ASP A 431 34.69 6.12 2.20
C ASP A 431 34.43 5.13 1.05
N LYS A 432 33.19 5.13 0.57
CA LYS A 432 32.62 4.32 -0.51
C LYS A 432 31.80 5.13 -1.50
N PHE A 433 32.12 6.43 -1.65
CA PHE A 433 31.32 7.32 -2.48
C PHE A 433 31.32 6.92 -3.96
N SER A 434 32.47 6.54 -4.51
CA SER A 434 32.59 6.18 -5.94
C SER A 434 31.75 4.94 -6.24
N GLU A 435 31.91 3.91 -5.41
CA GLU A 435 31.22 2.64 -5.56
C GLU A 435 29.70 2.79 -5.41
N ILE A 436 29.24 3.61 -4.45
CA ILE A 436 27.81 3.91 -4.29
C ILE A 436 27.26 4.65 -5.51
N THR A 437 28.03 5.59 -6.07
CA THR A 437 27.62 6.35 -7.26
C THR A 437 27.45 5.44 -8.47
N GLU A 438 28.42 4.54 -8.70
CA GLU A 438 28.39 3.57 -9.80
C GLU A 438 27.16 2.66 -9.68
N ILE A 439 26.88 2.14 -8.49
CA ILE A 439 25.74 1.25 -8.27
C ILE A 439 24.40 1.98 -8.48
N LEU A 440 24.22 3.17 -7.88
CA LEU A 440 22.97 3.92 -8.03
C LEU A 440 22.70 4.36 -9.48
N ALA A 441 23.74 4.56 -10.29
CA ALA A 441 23.61 4.92 -11.70
C ALA A 441 23.03 3.78 -12.56
N VAL A 442 23.16 2.52 -12.13
CA VAL A 442 22.69 1.34 -12.89
C VAL A 442 21.24 0.98 -12.57
N PHE A 443 20.62 1.57 -11.53
CA PHE A 443 19.24 1.27 -11.12
C PHE A 443 18.20 1.84 -12.09
N THR A 444 17.91 1.07 -13.14
CA THR A 444 16.87 1.36 -14.14
C THR A 444 15.56 0.64 -13.85
N ASP A 445 15.60 -0.52 -13.19
CA ASP A 445 14.40 -1.28 -12.82
C ASP A 445 13.66 -0.65 -11.62
N PRO A 446 12.32 -0.48 -11.69
CA PRO A 446 11.53 0.08 -10.59
C PRO A 446 11.61 -0.68 -9.27
N GLY A 447 11.77 -2.01 -9.29
CA GLY A 447 11.90 -2.82 -8.08
C GLY A 447 13.16 -2.46 -7.31
N ASN A 448 14.30 -2.38 -8.01
CA ASN A 448 15.56 -1.93 -7.41
C ASN A 448 15.47 -0.49 -6.90
N GLN A 449 14.81 0.42 -7.62
CA GLN A 449 14.61 1.80 -7.15
C GLN A 449 13.76 1.87 -5.87
N VAL A 450 12.73 1.04 -5.74
CA VAL A 450 11.92 0.93 -4.52
C VAL A 450 12.77 0.48 -3.33
N GLU A 451 13.54 -0.60 -3.48
CA GLU A 451 14.40 -1.11 -2.40
C GLU A 451 15.52 -0.11 -2.06
N ALA A 452 16.09 0.58 -3.07
CA ALA A 452 17.03 1.67 -2.88
C ALA A 452 16.43 2.80 -2.03
N CYS A 453 15.21 3.24 -2.32
CA CYS A 453 14.54 4.26 -1.51
C CYS A 453 14.40 3.82 -0.04
N LYS A 454 13.98 2.57 0.19
CA LYS A 454 13.81 2.01 1.54
C LYS A 454 15.13 1.96 2.31
N ILE A 455 16.21 1.44 1.71
CA ILE A 455 17.51 1.29 2.41
C ILE A 455 18.15 2.65 2.66
N LEU A 456 18.03 3.59 1.72
CA LEU A 456 18.49 4.97 1.89
C LEU A 456 17.73 5.68 3.01
N GLN A 457 16.43 5.46 3.13
CA GLN A 457 15.64 5.98 4.25
C GLN A 457 16.14 5.42 5.59
N THR A 458 16.46 4.12 5.66
CA THR A 458 17.09 3.51 6.85
C THR A 458 18.48 4.10 7.12
N PHE A 459 19.31 4.29 6.10
CA PHE A 459 20.65 4.88 6.22
C PHE A 459 20.59 6.30 6.80
N LEU A 460 19.56 7.06 6.43
CA LEU A 460 19.26 8.39 6.94
C LEU A 460 18.48 8.36 8.28
N TYR A 461 18.34 7.22 8.96
CA TYR A 461 17.73 7.20 10.30
C TYR A 461 18.50 8.10 11.26
N ASN A 462 17.79 8.95 12.02
CA ASN A 462 18.38 9.99 12.87
C ASN A 462 19.37 10.93 12.14
N TYR A 463 19.12 11.24 10.87
CA TYR A 463 19.99 12.06 9.99
C TYR A 463 20.50 13.40 10.58
N GLN A 464 19.73 14.02 11.46
CA GLN A 464 20.16 15.26 12.12
C GLN A 464 21.35 15.04 13.08
N HIS A 465 21.47 13.85 13.64
CA HIS A 465 22.45 13.48 14.65
C HIS A 465 23.72 12.84 14.08
N TYR A 466 23.74 12.52 12.78
CA TYR A 466 24.89 11.92 12.12
C TYR A 466 25.41 12.83 11.01
N LYS A 467 26.75 12.92 10.92
CA LYS A 467 27.41 13.63 9.82
C LYS A 467 27.54 12.68 8.63
N ILE A 468 26.88 13.03 7.53
CA ILE A 468 27.03 12.36 6.24
C ILE A 468 27.88 13.25 5.34
N ARG A 469 28.68 12.63 4.48
CA ARG A 469 29.60 13.35 3.60
C ARG A 469 28.80 14.13 2.55
N THR A 470 29.22 15.37 2.30
CA THR A 470 28.40 16.33 1.51
C THR A 470 28.19 15.89 0.06
N ASN A 471 29.16 15.20 -0.53
CA ASN A 471 29.06 14.57 -1.85
C ASN A 471 27.99 13.46 -1.85
N LEU A 472 28.00 12.58 -0.85
CA LEU A 472 26.99 11.52 -0.70
C LEU A 472 25.59 12.12 -0.49
N GLU A 473 25.44 13.11 0.39
CA GLU A 473 24.16 13.81 0.57
C GLU A 473 23.62 14.43 -0.74
N SER A 474 24.52 14.95 -1.58
CA SER A 474 24.15 15.56 -2.86
C SER A 474 23.77 14.51 -3.91
N LEU A 475 24.44 13.35 -3.90
CA LEU A 475 24.08 12.19 -4.72
C LEU A 475 22.67 11.68 -4.36
N LEU A 476 22.39 11.49 -3.07
CA LEU A 476 21.06 11.02 -2.62
C LEU A 476 19.95 11.99 -3.03
N LEU A 477 20.22 13.29 -2.94
CA LEU A 477 19.29 14.31 -3.45
C LEU A 477 19.06 14.18 -4.95
N GLN A 478 20.12 14.03 -5.75
CA GLN A 478 20.00 13.87 -7.21
C GLN A 478 19.16 12.64 -7.57
N CYS A 479 19.42 11.50 -6.95
CA CYS A 479 18.62 10.28 -7.13
C CYS A 479 17.14 10.52 -6.77
N SER A 480 16.87 11.16 -5.63
CA SER A 480 15.49 11.44 -5.20
C SER A 480 14.73 12.35 -6.18
N LEU A 481 15.41 13.33 -6.78
CA LEU A 481 14.79 14.21 -7.77
C LEU A 481 14.52 13.47 -9.08
N LEU A 482 15.45 12.62 -9.53
CA LEU A 482 15.30 11.79 -10.72
C LEU A 482 14.09 10.86 -10.59
N TRP A 483 13.96 10.18 -9.45
CA TRP A 483 12.88 9.21 -9.19
C TRP A 483 11.50 9.84 -8.97
N THR A 484 11.41 11.17 -8.84
CA THR A 484 10.11 11.87 -8.77
C THR A 484 9.30 11.68 -10.04
N ASN A 485 9.97 11.60 -11.20
CA ASN A 485 9.31 11.48 -12.50
C ASN A 485 9.16 10.02 -12.96
N SER A 486 9.37 9.04 -12.09
CA SER A 486 9.19 7.62 -12.44
C SER A 486 7.74 7.33 -12.82
N ASP A 487 7.52 6.59 -13.90
CA ASP A 487 6.19 6.11 -14.26
C ASP A 487 5.65 5.09 -13.26
N ASN A 488 6.54 4.45 -12.49
CA ASN A 488 6.16 3.51 -11.45
C ASN A 488 5.67 4.23 -10.19
N PHE A 489 4.42 3.94 -9.83
CA PHE A 489 3.76 4.49 -8.65
C PHE A 489 4.50 4.21 -7.34
N TYR A 490 4.98 2.98 -7.12
CA TYR A 490 5.67 2.61 -5.87
C TYR A 490 7.00 3.33 -5.69
N VAL A 491 7.73 3.58 -6.80
CA VAL A 491 8.97 4.38 -6.76
C VAL A 491 8.65 5.79 -6.27
N ARG A 492 7.65 6.46 -6.86
CA ARG A 492 7.25 7.81 -6.43
C ARG A 492 6.81 7.83 -4.98
N TRP A 493 6.00 6.84 -4.56
CA TRP A 493 5.52 6.71 -3.19
C TRP A 493 6.66 6.59 -2.17
N HIS A 494 7.60 5.66 -2.37
CA HIS A 494 8.74 5.49 -1.47
C HIS A 494 9.69 6.69 -1.50
N ASN A 495 9.86 7.32 -2.66
CA ASN A 495 10.72 8.48 -2.82
C ASN A 495 10.25 9.72 -2.04
N ILE A 496 8.94 9.88 -1.80
CA ILE A 496 8.44 10.97 -0.91
C ILE A 496 9.07 10.87 0.47
N HIS A 497 9.13 9.68 1.06
CA HIS A 497 9.71 9.50 2.39
C HIS A 497 11.21 9.82 2.42
N LEU A 498 11.94 9.49 1.35
CA LEU A 498 13.34 9.87 1.19
C LEU A 498 13.50 11.39 1.10
N GLN A 499 12.69 12.07 0.30
CA GLN A 499 12.70 13.53 0.16
C GLN A 499 12.36 14.24 1.47
N LEU A 500 11.34 13.78 2.20
CA LEU A 500 10.99 14.32 3.51
C LEU A 500 12.16 14.20 4.50
N LYS A 501 12.92 13.10 4.44
CA LYS A 501 14.10 12.94 5.29
C LYS A 501 15.23 13.89 4.91
N LEU A 502 15.50 14.05 3.61
CA LEU A 502 16.51 15.00 3.11
C LEU A 502 16.14 16.46 3.40
N MET A 503 14.84 16.79 3.44
CA MET A 503 14.32 18.13 3.75
C MET A 503 14.68 18.60 5.17
N GLU A 504 14.95 17.67 6.11
CA GLU A 504 15.39 18.03 7.45
C GLU A 504 16.64 18.93 7.43
N LYS A 505 17.53 18.77 6.43
CA LYS A 505 18.69 19.65 6.22
C LYS A 505 18.29 20.94 5.51
N LYS A 506 18.58 22.08 6.16
CA LYS A 506 18.23 23.43 5.69
C LYS A 506 18.65 23.72 4.24
N LYS A 507 19.82 23.23 3.80
CA LYS A 507 20.33 23.46 2.43
C LYS A 507 19.46 22.88 1.31
N TYR A 508 18.66 21.84 1.59
CA TYR A 508 17.84 21.16 0.57
C TYR A 508 16.36 21.53 0.61
N ARG A 509 15.90 22.21 1.68
CA ARG A 509 14.49 22.57 1.90
C ARG A 509 13.83 23.27 0.71
N LYS A 510 14.51 24.26 0.12
CA LYS A 510 13.94 25.04 -0.99
C LYS A 510 13.70 24.19 -2.24
N LEU A 511 14.65 23.31 -2.58
CA LEU A 511 14.57 22.49 -3.79
C LEU A 511 13.54 21.38 -3.62
N ILE A 512 13.62 20.64 -2.50
CA ILE A 512 12.65 19.59 -2.17
C ILE A 512 11.26 20.18 -2.01
N GLY A 513 11.13 21.33 -1.35
CA GLY A 513 9.83 22.00 -1.15
C GLY A 513 9.11 22.34 -2.45
N LYS A 514 9.84 22.83 -3.46
CA LYS A 514 9.27 23.04 -4.81
C LYS A 514 8.79 21.74 -5.44
N ASN A 515 9.56 20.66 -5.27
CA ASN A 515 9.21 19.36 -5.81
C ASN A 515 7.95 18.80 -5.13
N LEU A 516 7.86 18.87 -3.79
CA LEU A 516 6.68 18.45 -3.04
C LEU A 516 5.43 19.26 -3.45
N GLN A 517 5.55 20.56 -3.72
CA GLN A 517 4.44 21.36 -4.25
C GLN A 517 3.97 20.87 -5.62
N SER A 518 4.91 20.61 -6.54
CA SER A 518 4.57 20.06 -7.86
C SER A 518 3.85 18.71 -7.75
N ILE A 519 4.29 17.84 -6.84
CA ILE A 519 3.64 16.53 -6.61
C ILE A 519 2.22 16.72 -6.05
N MET A 520 2.03 17.67 -5.13
CA MET A 520 0.70 18.01 -4.61
C MET A 520 -0.26 18.51 -5.69
N GLU A 521 0.25 19.17 -6.73
CA GLU A 521 -0.57 19.66 -7.84
C GLU A 521 -0.97 18.54 -8.81
N SER A 522 -0.07 17.57 -9.09
CA SER A 522 -0.22 16.72 -10.27
C SER A 522 -0.09 15.20 -10.10
N ASP A 523 0.27 14.67 -8.93
CA ASP A 523 0.42 13.21 -8.71
C ASP A 523 -0.84 12.58 -8.10
N ASN A 524 -0.87 11.28 -7.81
CA ASN A 524 -2.06 10.65 -7.22
C ASN A 524 -2.25 10.95 -5.75
N ALA A 525 -3.52 10.84 -5.34
CA ALA A 525 -3.94 10.92 -3.96
C ALA A 525 -3.14 10.01 -3.01
N ILE A 526 -2.61 8.87 -3.45
CA ILE A 526 -1.84 7.98 -2.57
C ILE A 526 -0.40 8.49 -2.34
N VAL A 527 0.25 9.08 -3.35
CA VAL A 527 1.55 9.75 -3.23
C VAL A 527 1.37 11.08 -2.49
N LYS A 528 0.36 11.88 -2.87
CA LYS A 528 0.00 13.12 -2.18
C LYS A 528 -0.26 12.89 -0.69
N SER A 529 -0.98 11.83 -0.32
CA SER A 529 -1.29 11.56 1.10
C SER A 529 -0.03 11.38 1.95
N GLN A 530 1.07 10.87 1.39
CA GLN A 530 2.35 10.76 2.11
C GLN A 530 2.93 12.12 2.49
N ILE A 531 2.69 13.15 1.67
CA ILE A 531 3.06 14.54 1.96
C ILE A 531 2.10 15.12 2.99
N VAL A 532 0.80 14.93 2.78
CA VAL A 532 -0.25 15.55 3.60
C VAL A 532 -0.22 15.05 5.05
N HIS A 533 0.01 13.75 5.28
CA HIS A 533 0.22 13.19 6.63
C HIS A 533 1.45 13.74 7.35
N LYS A 534 2.35 14.44 6.64
CA LYS A 534 3.57 15.04 7.20
C LYS A 534 3.53 16.58 7.15
N ILE A 535 2.35 17.19 6.98
CA ILE A 535 2.21 18.65 6.97
C ILE A 535 2.77 19.30 8.23
N GLU A 536 2.53 18.73 9.42
CA GLU A 536 3.06 19.30 10.67
C GLU A 536 4.59 19.31 10.68
N LEU A 537 5.22 18.20 10.28
CA LEU A 537 6.67 18.09 10.12
C LEU A 537 7.18 19.15 9.11
N ILE A 538 6.53 19.24 7.95
CA ILE A 538 6.89 20.20 6.90
C ILE A 538 6.75 21.63 7.41
N ASN A 539 5.66 21.95 8.12
CA ASN A 539 5.37 23.26 8.70
C ASN A 539 6.42 23.67 9.75
N ASN A 540 6.89 22.71 10.56
CA ASN A 540 7.98 22.92 11.52
C ASN A 540 9.33 23.20 10.81
N LEU A 541 9.56 22.62 9.63
CA LEU A 541 10.79 22.82 8.86
C LEU A 541 10.75 24.09 7.96
N ASP A 542 9.59 24.37 7.37
CA ASP A 542 9.27 25.52 6.51
C ASP A 542 7.77 25.84 6.57
N LYS A 543 7.41 26.83 7.39
CA LYS A 543 6.03 27.27 7.61
C LYS A 543 5.30 27.73 6.35
N LYS A 544 6.01 28.35 5.39
CA LYS A 544 5.38 28.83 4.14
C LYS A 544 5.00 27.67 3.25
N LEU A 545 5.90 26.69 3.13
CA LEU A 545 5.64 25.47 2.37
C LEU A 545 4.50 24.65 3.01
N GLY A 546 4.53 24.45 4.33
CA GLY A 546 3.49 23.72 5.05
C GLY A 546 2.11 24.33 4.82
N LYS A 547 2.00 25.67 4.90
CA LYS A 547 0.75 26.38 4.59
C LYS A 547 0.30 26.18 3.14
N ALA A 548 1.21 26.29 2.17
CA ALA A 548 0.86 26.10 0.76
C ALA A 548 0.32 24.68 0.46
N ILE A 549 0.96 23.65 1.03
CA ILE A 549 0.51 22.26 0.90
C ILE A 549 -0.87 22.06 1.56
N TYR A 550 -1.08 22.65 2.74
CA TYR A 550 -2.37 22.59 3.45
C TYR A 550 -3.51 23.20 2.61
N GLU A 551 -3.32 24.40 2.04
CA GLU A 551 -4.34 25.04 1.21
C GLU A 551 -4.65 24.22 -0.05
N ASN A 552 -3.63 23.67 -0.72
CA ASN A 552 -3.83 22.80 -1.88
C ASN A 552 -4.61 21.53 -1.52
N ALA A 553 -4.28 20.90 -0.38
CA ALA A 553 -4.96 19.69 0.08
C ALA A 553 -6.44 19.93 0.42
N LYS A 554 -6.77 21.11 0.96
CA LYS A 554 -8.15 21.48 1.32
C LYS A 554 -9.09 21.53 0.12
N THR A 555 -8.58 21.91 -1.05
CA THR A 555 -9.34 22.03 -2.31
C THR A 555 -9.08 20.89 -3.28
N ASP A 556 -8.36 19.84 -2.88
CA ASP A 556 -8.04 18.71 -3.77
C ASP A 556 -9.33 17.98 -4.21
N ASN A 557 -9.36 17.49 -5.45
CA ASN A 557 -10.53 16.77 -5.98
C ASN A 557 -10.79 15.47 -5.23
N ASN A 558 -9.76 14.83 -4.68
CA ASN A 558 -9.87 13.60 -3.92
C ASN A 558 -10.24 13.87 -2.45
N PHE A 559 -11.32 13.25 -1.99
CA PHE A 559 -11.82 13.41 -0.64
C PHE A 559 -10.84 12.96 0.45
N VAL A 560 -10.07 11.90 0.25
CA VAL A 560 -9.14 11.39 1.27
C VAL A 560 -8.10 12.47 1.58
N ILE A 561 -7.60 13.16 0.55
CA ILE A 561 -6.68 14.29 0.72
C ILE A 561 -7.33 15.41 1.53
N ARG A 562 -8.56 15.79 1.19
CA ARG A 562 -9.31 16.79 1.96
C ARG A 562 -9.55 16.35 3.40
N LYS A 563 -9.84 15.07 3.65
CA LYS A 563 -10.13 14.51 4.98
C LYS A 563 -8.92 14.58 5.91
N ILE A 564 -7.71 14.34 5.42
CA ILE A 564 -6.50 14.38 6.27
C ILE A 564 -6.26 15.77 6.87
N VAL A 565 -6.72 16.84 6.22
CA VAL A 565 -6.52 18.24 6.66
C VAL A 565 -7.77 18.89 7.27
N ARG A 566 -8.89 18.17 7.33
CA ARG A 566 -10.10 18.56 8.08
C ARG A 566 -9.91 18.15 9.53
#